data_AF-A0A6J7TBY4-F1
#
_entry.id   AF-A0A6J7TBY4-F1
#
_cell.length_a   1.000
_cell.length_b   1.000
_cell.length_c   1.000
_cell.angle_alpha   90.00
_cell.angle_beta   90.00
_cell.angle_gamma   90.00
#
_symmetry.space_group_name_H-M   'P 1'
#
loop_
_entity.id
_entity.type
_entity.pdbx_description
1 polymer ?
#
loop_
_entity_poly.entity_id
_entity_poly.type
_entity_poly.pdbx_seq_one_letter_code
_entity_poly.pdbx_strand_id
1 'polypeptide(L)'
;MIPSVTKPFCGDCDRVRLTADGQFRTCLFSTTEFDLRDLMRSGADDATVAAEVAKAVGTKWAGHQINQVNFIRPKRSMSQIGG
;
A
#
# COMPACT_ATOMS: atom_id res chain seq x y z
N MET A 1 -16.28 -10.84 13.33
CA MET A 1 -16.45 -9.50 12.70
C MET A 1 -15.16 -8.71 12.94
N ILE A 2 -14.57 -8.10 11.92
CA ILE A 2 -13.42 -7.18 12.08
C ILE A 2 -13.97 -5.75 11.94
N PRO A 3 -14.05 -4.97 13.03
CA PRO A 3 -14.64 -3.62 13.02
C PRO A 3 -13.68 -2.58 12.42
N SER A 4 -13.29 -2.74 11.15
CA SER A 4 -12.25 -1.94 10.48
C SER A 4 -12.50 -0.43 10.51
N VAL A 5 -13.75 0.02 10.64
CA VAL A 5 -14.13 1.44 10.63
C VAL A 5 -14.31 2.00 12.04
N THR A 6 -15.09 1.31 12.89
CA THR A 6 -15.45 1.80 14.23
C THR A 6 -14.39 1.50 15.29
N LYS A 7 -13.55 0.49 15.08
CA LYS A 7 -12.40 0.13 15.93
C LYS A 7 -11.21 -0.26 15.02
N PRO A 8 -10.55 0.73 14.39
CA PRO A 8 -9.47 0.48 13.45
C PRO A 8 -8.26 -0.17 14.13
N PHE A 9 -7.57 -1.05 13.42
CA PHE A 9 -6.37 -1.78 13.87
C PHE A 9 -5.09 -1.31 13.16
N CYS A 10 -5.12 -0.11 12.56
CA CYS A 10 -4.00 0.35 11.73
C CYS A 10 -2.68 0.49 12.51
N GLY A 11 -2.74 0.78 13.82
CA GLY A 11 -1.56 0.89 14.67
C GLY A 11 -0.73 -0.40 14.75
N ASP A 12 -1.38 -1.56 14.62
CA ASP A 12 -0.74 -2.87 14.64
C ASP A 12 -0.60 -3.47 13.23
N CYS A 13 -0.99 -2.74 12.19
CA CYS A 13 -1.01 -3.26 10.83
C CYS A 13 0.40 -3.23 10.22
N ASP A 14 1.00 -4.39 10.04
CA ASP A 14 2.29 -4.63 9.37
C ASP A 14 2.14 -4.97 7.87
N ARG A 15 0.90 -5.08 7.38
CA ARG A 15 0.62 -5.53 6.02
C ARG A 15 1.02 -4.52 4.95
N VAL A 16 1.52 -5.06 3.85
CA VAL A 16 1.73 -4.43 2.55
C VAL A 16 1.14 -5.32 1.46
N ARG A 17 0.92 -4.80 0.25
CA ARG A 17 0.34 -5.55 -0.86
C ARG A 17 1.15 -5.32 -2.14
N LEU A 18 1.40 -6.40 -2.86
CA LEU A 18 1.79 -6.36 -4.26
C LEU A 18 0.53 -6.62 -5.09
N THR A 19 0.23 -5.74 -6.05
CA THR A 19 -0.93 -5.87 -6.93
C THR A 19 -0.62 -6.80 -8.11
N ALA A 20 -1.65 -7.30 -8.80
CA ALA A 20 -1.48 -8.20 -9.94
C ALA A 20 -0.70 -7.59 -11.11
N ASP A 21 -0.75 -6.27 -11.28
CA ASP A 21 0.04 -5.53 -12.27
C ASP A 21 1.45 -5.18 -11.79
N GLY A 22 1.81 -5.54 -10.56
CA GLY A 22 3.17 -5.41 -10.01
C GLY A 22 3.44 -4.09 -9.27
N GLN A 23 2.40 -3.40 -8.85
CA GLN A 23 2.50 -2.20 -8.03
C GLN A 23 2.55 -2.55 -6.55
N PHE A 24 3.37 -1.86 -5.78
CA PHE A 24 3.47 -1.98 -4.33
C PHE A 24 2.58 -0.95 -3.64
N ARG A 25 1.79 -1.41 -2.67
CA ARG A 25 0.90 -0.58 -1.84
C ARG A 25 1.14 -0.84 -0.36
N THR A 26 1.24 0.25 0.38
CA THR A 26 1.54 0.25 1.83
C THR A 26 0.29 0.18 2.69
N CYS A 27 -0.87 0.44 2.09
CA CYS A 27 -2.18 0.36 2.72
C CYS A 27 -3.23 -0.01 1.66
N LEU A 28 -4.28 -0.72 2.08
CA LEU A 28 -5.46 -1.02 1.27
C LEU A 28 -6.09 0.25 0.68
N PHE A 29 -6.02 1.35 1.44
CA PHE A 29 -6.59 2.64 1.11
C PHE A 29 -5.55 3.67 0.63
N SER A 30 -4.32 3.24 0.31
CA SER A 30 -3.30 4.14 -0.23
C SER A 30 -3.76 4.73 -1.57
N THR A 31 -3.55 6.02 -1.80
CA THR A 31 -3.74 6.68 -3.11
C THR A 31 -2.48 6.64 -3.97
N THR A 32 -1.38 6.18 -3.39
CA THR A 32 -0.06 6.08 -4.02
C THR A 32 0.34 4.62 -4.17
N GLU A 33 1.00 4.32 -5.26
CA GLU A 33 1.50 2.99 -5.59
C GLU A 33 2.92 3.14 -6.16
N PHE A 34 3.76 2.11 -5.98
CA PHE A 34 5.16 2.13 -6.37
C PHE A 34 5.44 0.99 -7.35
N ASP A 35 6.03 1.29 -8.52
CA ASP A 35 6.23 0.29 -9.56
C ASP A 35 7.46 -0.58 -9.30
N LEU A 36 7.28 -1.66 -8.54
CA LEU A 36 8.36 -2.61 -8.28
C LEU A 36 8.63 -3.52 -9.47
N ARG A 37 7.63 -3.79 -10.31
CA ARG A 37 7.80 -4.68 -11.46
C ARG A 37 8.75 -4.09 -12.48
N ASP A 38 8.55 -2.84 -12.86
CA ASP A 38 9.39 -2.19 -13.84
C ASP A 38 10.79 -1.93 -13.25
N LEU A 39 10.90 -1.63 -11.94
CA LEU A 39 12.18 -1.57 -11.23
C LEU A 39 12.94 -2.91 -11.33
N MET A 40 12.31 -4.04 -11.00
CA MET A 40 12.94 -5.35 -11.09
C MET A 40 13.29 -5.73 -12.53
N ARG A 41 12.41 -5.43 -13.50
CA ARG A 41 12.65 -5.72 -14.93
C ARG A 41 13.75 -4.86 -15.54
N SER A 42 14.07 -3.72 -14.94
CA SER A 42 15.24 -2.91 -15.32
C SER A 42 16.58 -3.53 -14.90
N GLY A 43 16.57 -4.62 -14.15
CA GLY A 43 17.77 -5.29 -13.64
C GLY A 43 18.33 -4.67 -12.36
N ALA A 44 17.50 -3.98 -11.58
CA ALA A 44 17.88 -3.46 -10.26
C ALA A 44 18.35 -4.60 -9.33
N ASP A 45 19.35 -4.32 -8.52
CA ASP A 45 19.83 -5.26 -7.51
C ASP A 45 18.91 -5.29 -6.26
N ASP A 46 19.08 -6.31 -5.43
CA ASP A 46 18.26 -6.49 -4.23
C ASP A 46 18.36 -5.31 -3.26
N ALA A 47 19.52 -4.65 -3.19
CA ALA A 47 19.73 -3.48 -2.34
C ALA A 47 18.85 -2.30 -2.80
N THR A 48 18.77 -2.07 -4.11
CA THR A 48 17.92 -1.03 -4.71
C THR A 48 16.44 -1.34 -4.50
N VAL A 49 16.03 -2.59 -4.72
CA VAL A 49 14.64 -3.02 -4.49
C VAL A 49 14.27 -2.86 -3.01
N ALA A 50 15.13 -3.30 -2.09
CA ALA A 50 14.91 -3.15 -0.66
C ALA A 50 14.81 -1.68 -0.23
N ALA A 51 15.64 -0.80 -0.80
CA ALA A 51 15.59 0.64 -0.53
C ALA A 51 14.26 1.25 -0.99
N GLU A 52 13.76 0.90 -2.17
CA GLU A 52 12.48 1.41 -2.66
C GLU A 52 11.31 0.88 -1.82
N VAL A 53 11.34 -0.39 -1.40
CA VAL A 53 10.34 -0.95 -0.47
C VAL A 53 10.36 -0.22 0.87
N ALA A 54 11.54 -0.01 1.48
CA ALA A 54 11.66 0.67 2.75
C ALA A 54 11.17 2.12 2.67
N LYS A 55 11.54 2.84 1.61
CA LYS A 55 11.05 4.18 1.30
C LYS A 55 9.53 4.19 1.16
N ALA A 56 8.96 3.26 0.39
CA ALA A 56 7.52 3.14 0.23
C ALA A 56 6.82 2.90 1.58
N VAL A 57 7.29 1.93 2.38
CA VAL A 57 6.78 1.66 3.74
C VAL A 57 6.87 2.89 4.64
N GLY A 58 7.93 3.70 4.52
CA GLY A 58 8.07 4.97 5.25
C GLY A 58 6.98 6.00 4.93
N THR A 59 6.29 5.87 3.78
CA THR A 59 5.13 6.72 3.43
C THR A 59 3.80 6.23 4.01
N LYS A 60 3.80 5.08 4.70
CA LYS A 60 2.57 4.49 5.28
C LYS A 60 2.00 5.41 6.35
N TRP A 61 0.73 5.77 6.18
CA TRP A 61 0.03 6.61 7.14
C TRP A 61 -0.30 5.82 8.42
N ALA A 62 -0.40 6.54 9.54
CA ALA A 62 -0.78 5.95 10.84
C ALA A 62 -2.14 5.23 10.81
N GLY A 63 -3.02 5.60 9.87
CA GLY A 63 -4.26 4.86 9.62
C GLY A 63 -4.90 5.19 8.27
N HIS A 64 -5.91 4.39 7.89
CA HIS A 64 -6.59 4.51 6.60
C HIS A 64 -7.51 5.74 6.47
N GLN A 65 -7.68 6.53 7.52
CA GLN A 65 -8.44 7.79 7.53
C GLN A 65 -9.93 7.73 7.15
N ILE A 66 -10.53 6.57 6.84
CA ILE A 66 -11.95 6.38 6.40
C ILE A 66 -13.08 7.11 7.18
N ASN A 67 -12.83 7.73 8.33
CA ASN A 67 -13.77 8.56 9.09
C ASN A 67 -13.26 10.00 9.35
N GLN A 68 -12.27 10.45 8.59
CA GLN A 68 -11.68 11.77 8.70
C GLN A 68 -11.98 12.58 7.45
N VAL A 69 -12.03 13.91 7.60
CA VAL A 69 -12.36 14.87 6.52
C VAL A 69 -11.39 14.81 5.34
N ASN A 70 -10.17 14.32 5.57
CA ASN A 70 -9.11 14.18 4.57
C ASN A 70 -9.09 12.81 3.88
N PHE A 71 -10.08 11.94 4.12
CA PHE A 71 -10.12 10.64 3.47
C PHE A 71 -10.28 10.77 1.96
N ILE A 72 -9.28 10.29 1.22
CA ILE A 72 -9.34 10.16 -0.23
C ILE A 72 -9.50 8.69 -0.58
N ARG A 73 -10.62 8.34 -1.22
CA ARG A 73 -10.85 6.98 -1.69
C ARG A 73 -9.88 6.66 -2.83
N PRO A 74 -9.19 5.50 -2.80
CA PRO A 74 -8.37 5.07 -3.93
C PRO A 74 -9.18 4.93 -5.21
N LYS A 75 -8.56 5.28 -6.35
CA LYS A 75 -9.16 5.17 -7.68
C LYS A 75 -9.49 3.73 -8.07
N ARG A 76 -8.68 2.77 -7.62
CA ARG A 76 -8.81 1.33 -7.93
C ARG A 76 -9.33 0.57 -6.72
N SER A 77 -10.39 -0.22 -6.93
CA SER A 77 -10.94 -1.12 -5.92
C SER A 77 -10.06 -2.37 -5.75
N MET A 78 -10.39 -3.18 -4.74
CA MET A 78 -9.67 -4.44 -4.49
C MET A 78 -9.75 -5.42 -5.66
N SER A 79 -10.92 -5.60 -6.27
CA SER A 79 -11.08 -6.49 -7.41
C SER A 79 -10.25 -6.08 -8.63
N GLN A 80 -9.93 -4.79 -8.77
CA GLN A 80 -9.12 -4.26 -9.87
C GLN A 80 -7.61 -4.43 -9.69
N ILE A 81 -7.15 -4.78 -8.48
CA ILE A 81 -5.72 -4.87 -8.15
C ILE A 81 -5.28 -6.29 -7.79
N GLY A 82 -6.00 -7.28 -8.32
CA GLY A 82 -5.78 -8.70 -8.02
C GLY A 82 -6.39 -9.10 -6.68
N GLY A 83 -7.64 -8.67 -6.45
CA GLY A 83 -8.45 -8.86 -5.24
C GLY A 83 -8.29 -10.22 -4.61
#